data_AF-A0A6B3G240-F1
#
_entry.id   AF-A0A6B3G240-F1
#
_cell.length_a   1.000
_cell.length_b   1.000
_cell.length_c   1.000
_cell.angle_alpha   90.00
_cell.angle_beta   90.00
_cell.angle_gamma   90.00
#
_symmetry.space_group_name_H-M   'P 1'
#
loop_
_entity.id
_entity.type
_entity.pdbx_description
1 polymer ?
#
loop_
_entity_poly.entity_id
_entity_poly.type
_entity_poly.pdbx_seq_one_letter_code
_entity_poly.pdbx_strand_id
1 'polypeptide(L)'
;NVPTIQLVFISFYLGIAAGALETAATYTRTKARSWLHGGYDQAVDEPYVIDTYGDLTAKLWAVEALADAVAAEGQKLHDAPDEVTEQSRAAFEVRVAAA
;
A
#
# COMPACT_ATOMS: atom_id res chain seq x y z
N ASN A 1 -24.14 -1.42 12.47
CA ASN A 1 -22.71 -1.77 12.54
C ASN A 1 -22.02 -1.12 11.36
N VAL A 2 -20.91 -0.41 11.58
CA VAL A 2 -20.07 0.16 10.51
C VAL A 2 -19.12 -0.96 10.07
N PRO A 3 -19.17 -1.42 8.80
CA PRO A 3 -18.30 -2.50 8.34
C PRO A 3 -16.83 -2.08 8.39
N THR A 4 -15.99 -2.83 9.09
CA THR A 4 -14.55 -2.52 9.24
C THR A 4 -13.63 -3.52 8.53
N ILE A 5 -14.15 -4.72 8.25
CA ILE A 5 -13.31 -5.85 7.83
C ILE A 5 -12.61 -5.62 6.49
N GLN A 6 -13.22 -4.87 5.56
CA GLN A 6 -12.60 -4.56 4.27
C GLN A 6 -11.36 -3.67 4.45
N LEU A 7 -11.44 -2.67 5.32
CA LEU A 7 -10.30 -1.81 5.65
C LEU A 7 -9.18 -2.59 6.36
N VAL A 8 -9.54 -3.58 7.18
CA VAL A 8 -8.55 -4.49 7.80
C VAL A 8 -7.81 -5.32 6.74
N PHE A 9 -8.50 -5.82 5.71
CA PHE A 9 -7.84 -6.52 4.61
C PHE A 9 -6.86 -5.62 3.85
N ILE A 10 -7.22 -4.35 3.60
CA ILE A 10 -6.32 -3.37 2.99
C ILE A 10 -5.03 -3.23 3.82
N SER A 11 -5.13 -3.10 5.14
CA SER A 11 -3.95 -3.04 6.02
C SER A 11 -3.09 -4.31 5.95
N PHE A 12 -3.69 -5.50 5.84
CA PHE A 12 -2.93 -6.73 5.66
C PHE A 12 -2.16 -6.75 4.33
N TYR A 13 -2.81 -6.35 3.24
CA TYR A 13 -2.16 -6.32 1.93
C TYR A 13 -1.06 -5.26 1.85
N LEU A 14 -1.25 -4.09 2.47
CA LEU A 14 -0.19 -3.09 2.65
C LEU A 14 1.02 -3.66 3.40
N GLY A 15 0.78 -4.35 4.52
CA GLY A 15 1.85 -4.98 5.30
C GLY A 15 2.61 -6.05 4.48
N ILE A 16 1.90 -6.87 3.72
CA ILE A 16 2.51 -7.87 2.81
C ILE A 16 3.34 -7.18 1.73
N ALA A 17 2.81 -6.13 1.09
CA ALA A 17 3.50 -5.41 0.04
C ALA A 17 4.77 -4.71 0.57
N ALA A 18 4.69 -4.05 1.72
CA ALA A 18 5.84 -3.43 2.38
C ALA A 18 6.93 -4.45 2.73
N GLY A 19 6.55 -5.57 3.34
CA GLY A 19 7.49 -6.65 3.68
C GLY A 19 8.12 -7.30 2.44
N ALA A 20 7.34 -7.50 1.38
CA ALA A 20 7.84 -8.03 0.11
C ALA A 20 8.84 -7.06 -0.54
N LEU A 21 8.56 -5.75 -0.53
CA LEU A 21 9.44 -4.74 -1.11
C LEU A 21 10.77 -4.64 -0.34
N GLU A 22 10.75 -4.69 0.99
CA GLU A 22 11.97 -4.71 1.81
C GLU A 22 12.79 -5.98 1.58
N THR A 23 12.11 -7.13 1.51
CA THR A 23 12.75 -8.42 1.22
C THR A 23 13.41 -8.40 -0.16
N ALA A 24 12.70 -7.89 -1.17
CA ALA A 24 13.23 -7.72 -2.51
C ALA A 24 14.44 -6.79 -2.49
N ALA A 25 14.34 -5.63 -1.85
CA ALA A 25 15.42 -4.64 -1.81
C ALA A 25 16.70 -5.22 -1.19
N THR A 26 16.55 -5.99 -0.11
CA THR A 26 17.65 -6.71 0.53
C THR A 26 18.24 -7.76 -0.41
N TYR A 27 17.41 -8.54 -1.11
CA TYR A 27 17.89 -9.51 -2.09
C TYR A 27 18.63 -8.83 -3.25
N THR A 28 18.10 -7.74 -3.80
CA THR A 28 18.73 -7.01 -4.91
C THR A 28 20.10 -6.46 -4.50
N ARG A 29 20.22 -5.90 -3.29
CA ARG A 29 21.51 -5.37 -2.79
C ARG A 29 22.56 -6.44 -2.50
N THR A 30 22.14 -7.66 -2.15
CA THR A 30 23.07 -8.65 -1.56
C THR A 30 23.25 -9.92 -2.37
N LYS A 31 22.33 -10.22 -3.31
CA LYS A 31 22.28 -11.50 -4.04
C LYS A 31 22.08 -11.33 -5.54
N ALA A 32 21.33 -10.32 -5.98
CA ALA A 32 21.08 -10.13 -7.40
C ALA A 32 22.37 -9.82 -8.15
N ARG A 33 22.49 -10.39 -9.36
CA ARG A 33 23.56 -10.12 -10.30
C ARG A 33 23.04 -9.16 -11.35
N SER A 34 23.92 -8.32 -11.87
CA SER A 34 23.57 -7.50 -13.01
C SER A 34 23.26 -8.35 -14.25
N TRP A 35 22.44 -7.80 -15.14
CA TRP A 35 22.17 -8.42 -16.43
C TRP A 35 23.46 -8.50 -17.26
N LEU A 36 23.75 -9.69 -17.81
CA LEU A 36 24.98 -9.96 -18.55
C LEU A 36 25.23 -8.99 -19.71
N HIS A 37 24.16 -8.47 -20.31
CA HIS A 37 24.21 -7.54 -21.44
C HIS A 37 23.82 -6.10 -21.07
N GLY A 38 23.63 -5.81 -19.77
CA GLY A 38 23.19 -4.49 -19.30
C GLY A 38 24.31 -3.45 -19.24
N GLY A 39 25.56 -3.87 -19.14
CA GLY A 39 26.72 -2.97 -19.05
C GLY A 39 26.94 -2.36 -17.66
N TYR A 40 26.27 -2.89 -16.63
CA TYR A 40 26.42 -2.47 -15.23
C TYR A 40 27.12 -3.55 -14.41
N ASP A 41 27.95 -3.15 -13.45
CA ASP A 41 28.66 -4.08 -12.57
C ASP A 41 27.75 -4.64 -11.47
N GLN A 42 26.73 -3.88 -11.04
CA GLN A 42 25.79 -4.27 -10.00
C GLN A 42 24.34 -4.12 -10.46
N ALA A 43 23.47 -5.02 -9.99
CA ALA A 43 22.04 -4.97 -10.30
C ALA A 43 21.37 -3.68 -9.81
N VAL A 44 21.87 -3.10 -8.70
CA VAL A 44 21.33 -1.86 -8.12
C VAL A 44 21.57 -0.62 -8.98
N ASP A 45 22.52 -0.68 -9.92
CA ASP A 45 22.86 0.42 -10.81
C ASP A 45 22.03 0.39 -12.10
N GLU A 46 21.25 -0.69 -12.34
CA GLU A 46 20.49 -0.86 -13.56
C GLU A 46 19.23 0.05 -13.55
N PRO A 47 19.01 0.90 -14.58
CA PRO A 47 17.94 1.89 -14.57
C PRO A 47 16.54 1.31 -14.37
N TYR A 48 16.25 0.13 -14.95
CA TYR A 48 14.94 -0.51 -14.80
C TYR A 48 14.73 -1.09 -13.40
N VAL A 49 15.81 -1.47 -12.69
CA VAL A 49 15.73 -1.90 -11.29
C VAL A 49 15.36 -0.70 -10.42
N ILE A 50 16.04 0.43 -10.62
CA ILE A 50 15.77 1.69 -9.92
C ILE A 50 14.33 2.15 -10.19
N ASP A 51 13.91 2.17 -11.45
CA ASP A 51 12.56 2.56 -11.87
C ASP A 51 11.48 1.68 -11.24
N THR A 52 11.69 0.35 -11.24
CA THR A 52 10.75 -0.60 -10.62
C THR A 52 10.60 -0.36 -9.12
N TYR A 53 11.71 -0.19 -8.38
CA TYR A 53 11.62 0.12 -6.95
C TYR A 53 10.97 1.47 -6.69
N GLY A 54 11.27 2.48 -7.51
CA GLY A 54 10.65 3.80 -7.42
C GLY A 54 9.13 3.75 -7.60
N ASP A 55 8.66 3.10 -8.68
CA ASP A 55 7.24 2.95 -9.00
C ASP A 55 6.49 2.17 -7.91
N LEU A 56 7.02 1.02 -7.47
CA LEU A 56 6.39 0.21 -6.45
C LEU A 56 6.34 0.92 -5.09
N THR A 57 7.41 1.62 -4.71
CA THR A 57 7.45 2.41 -3.46
C THR A 57 6.43 3.54 -3.51
N ALA A 58 6.36 4.28 -4.62
CA ALA A 58 5.42 5.38 -4.79
C ALA A 58 3.97 4.90 -4.70
N LYS A 59 3.65 3.75 -5.31
CA LYS A 59 2.33 3.12 -5.21
C LYS A 59 2.00 2.68 -3.79
N LEU A 60 2.97 2.07 -3.09
CA LEU A 60 2.79 1.67 -1.69
C LEU A 60 2.43 2.88 -0.82
N TRP A 61 3.19 3.97 -0.92
CA TRP A 61 2.90 5.21 -0.18
C TRP A 61 1.56 5.83 -0.54
N ALA A 62 1.17 5.80 -1.82
CA ALA A 62 -0.12 6.33 -2.25
C ALA A 62 -1.30 5.56 -1.63
N VAL A 63 -1.22 4.22 -1.61
CA VAL A 63 -2.26 3.37 -1.01
C VAL A 63 -2.26 3.51 0.51
N GLU A 64 -1.10 3.57 1.15
CA GLU A 64 -0.99 3.79 2.60
C GLU A 64 -1.64 5.12 3.01
N ALA A 65 -1.32 6.21 2.33
CA ALA A 65 -1.92 7.52 2.59
C ALA A 65 -3.45 7.52 2.38
N LEU A 66 -3.95 6.82 1.36
CA LEU A 66 -5.38 6.69 1.12
C LEU A 66 -6.06 5.86 2.21
N ALA A 67 -5.49 4.72 2.58
CA ALA A 67 -6.00 3.85 3.64
C ALA A 67 -6.07 4.58 4.99
N ASP A 68 -5.04 5.35 5.35
CA ASP A 68 -5.01 6.18 6.56
C ASP A 68 -6.11 7.25 6.55
N ALA A 69 -6.31 7.93 5.42
CA ALA A 69 -7.37 8.92 5.27
C ALA A 69 -8.76 8.28 5.45
N VAL A 70 -8.98 7.11 4.84
CA VAL A 70 -10.23 6.35 4.98
C VAL A 70 -10.41 5.85 6.41
N ALA A 71 -9.36 5.38 7.08
CA ALA A 71 -9.43 4.98 8.48
C ALA A 71 -9.86 6.14 9.40
N ALA A 72 -9.32 7.35 9.18
CA ALA A 72 -9.72 8.54 9.92
C ALA A 72 -11.19 8.95 9.66
N GLU A 73 -11.72 8.71 8.45
CA GLU A 73 -13.15 8.89 8.16
C GLU A 73 -14.01 7.86 8.92
N GLY A 74 -13.58 6.59 8.93
CA GLY A 74 -14.26 5.51 9.63
C GLY A 74 -14.30 5.73 11.14
N GLN A 75 -13.21 6.23 11.74
CA GLN A 75 -13.15 6.53 13.16
C GLN A 75 -14.26 7.49 13.61
N LYS A 76 -14.56 8.53 12.82
CA LYS A 76 -15.65 9.47 13.11
C LYS A 76 -17.02 8.79 13.17
N LEU A 77 -17.27 7.81 12.31
CA LEU A 77 -18.51 7.03 12.32
C LEU A 77 -18.58 6.09 13.54
N HIS A 78 -17.43 5.58 13.99
CA HIS A 78 -17.34 4.75 15.19
C HIS A 78 -17.51 5.54 16.49
N ASP A 79 -17.07 6.80 16.52
CA ASP A 79 -17.18 7.68 17.69
C ASP A 79 -18.64 8.12 17.96
N ALA A 80 -19.50 8.16 16.94
CA ALA A 80 -20.92 8.53 17.03
C ALA A 80 -21.83 7.50 16.32
N PRO A 81 -21.90 6.24 16.80
CA PRO A 81 -22.56 5.15 16.08
C PRO A 81 -24.07 5.35 15.93
N ASP A 82 -24.71 6.04 16.86
CA ASP A 82 -26.15 6.33 16.84
C ASP A 82 -26.53 7.40 15.81
N GLU A 83 -25.55 8.19 15.33
CA GLU A 83 -25.75 9.23 14.30
C GLU A 83 -25.51 8.71 12.87
N VAL A 84 -25.07 7.45 12.72
CA VAL A 84 -24.75 6.87 11.41
C VAL A 84 -26.02 6.64 10.59
N THR A 85 -26.08 7.30 9.43
CA THR A 85 -27.16 7.12 8.45
C THR A 85 -26.79 6.08 7.40
N GLU A 86 -27.78 5.63 6.61
CA GLU A 86 -27.51 4.78 5.45
C GLU A 86 -26.63 5.46 4.41
N GLN A 87 -26.84 6.76 4.20
CA GLN A 87 -26.08 7.55 3.24
C GLN A 87 -24.63 7.72 3.67
N SER A 88 -24.37 8.08 4.94
CA SER A 88 -22.99 8.24 5.43
C SER A 88 -22.23 6.92 5.45
N ARG A 89 -22.90 5.82 5.81
CA ARG A 89 -22.34 4.47 5.71
C ARG A 89 -22.00 4.10 4.26
N ALA A 90 -22.91 4.32 3.32
CA ALA A 90 -22.68 4.01 1.91
C ALA A 90 -21.52 4.83 1.33
N ALA A 91 -21.46 6.12 1.66
CA ALA A 91 -20.36 7.00 1.23
C ALA A 91 -19.00 6.50 1.76
N PHE A 92 -18.95 6.06 3.02
CA PHE A 92 -17.75 5.47 3.61
C PHE A 92 -17.34 4.16 2.91
N GLU A 93 -18.27 3.26 2.63
CA GLU A 93 -17.94 2.01 1.93
C GLU A 93 -17.41 2.23 0.51
N VAL A 94 -17.88 3.27 -0.20
CA VAL A 94 -17.31 3.66 -1.50
C VAL A 94 -15.84 4.08 -1.36
N ARG A 95 -15.51 4.77 -0.27
CA ARG A 95 -14.13 5.19 0.04
C ARG A 95 -13.25 3.98 0.38
N VAL A 96 -13.77 3.06 1.19
CA VAL A 96 -13.09 1.79 1.51
C VAL A 96 -12.84 0.97 0.24
N ALA A 97 -13.79 0.90 -0.68
CA ALA A 97 -13.64 0.16 -1.94
C ALA A 97 -12.66 0.81 -2.94
N ALA A 98 -12.37 2.11 -2.77
CA ALA A 98 -11.42 2.84 -3.61
C ALA A 98 -9.97 2.77 -3.07
N ALA A 99 -9.81 2.41 -1.79
CA ALA A 99 -8.54 2.20 -1.13
C ALA A 99 -8.00 0.79 -1.40
#